data_AF-A0A7S9GUC6-F1
#
_entry.id   AF-A0A7S9GUC6-F1
#
_cell.length_a   1.000
_cell.length_b   1.000
_cell.length_c   1.000
_cell.angle_alpha   90.00
_cell.angle_beta   90.00
_cell.angle_gamma   90.00
#
_symmetry.space_group_name_H-M   'P 1'
#
loop_
_entity.id
_entity.type
_entity.pdbx_description
1 polymer ?
#
loop_
_entity_poly.entity_id
_entity_poly.type
_entity_poly.pdbx_seq_one_letter_code
_entity_poly.pdbx_strand_id
1 'polypeptide(L)'
;MTTTTTERSNSNASTTGRYRVAIREADDRRGRFEISLPDGSTLPASRTPLLSVARYLLSEGANPSAVVEMRHASRPDTVAAFGKIGALAKLDVREDQTSGPRFCKWRPPPQDRS
;
A
#
# COMPACT_ATOMS: atom_id res chain seq x y z
N MET A 1 31.88 19.03 18.17
CA MET A 1 30.43 18.75 18.25
C MET A 1 29.80 19.28 16.98
N THR A 2 29.56 18.43 16.00
CA THR A 2 29.00 18.77 14.70
C THR A 2 27.63 18.11 14.59
N THR A 3 26.57 18.91 14.66
CA THR A 3 25.19 18.45 14.44
C THR A 3 24.94 18.43 12.94
N THR A 4 24.93 17.24 12.35
CA THR A 4 24.47 17.02 10.98
C THR A 4 22.94 16.95 10.99
N THR A 5 22.30 18.08 10.69
CA THR A 5 20.87 18.14 10.37
C THR A 5 20.67 17.49 9.00
N THR A 6 20.29 16.22 8.99
CA THR A 6 19.88 15.51 7.78
C THR A 6 18.55 16.09 7.29
N GLU A 7 18.62 17.01 6.33
CA GLU A 7 17.49 17.43 5.52
C GLU A 7 16.94 16.21 4.77
N ARG A 8 15.74 15.76 5.17
CA ARG A 8 14.95 14.81 4.39
C ARG A 8 14.47 15.53 3.13
N SER A 9 15.22 15.38 2.04
CA SER A 9 14.78 15.77 0.70
C SER A 9 13.50 15.01 0.34
N ASN A 10 12.37 15.69 0.49
CA ASN A 10 11.03 15.18 0.25
C ASN A 10 10.69 15.36 -1.25
N SER A 11 11.23 14.50 -2.11
CA SER A 11 11.06 14.59 -3.57
C SER A 11 9.82 13.87 -4.13
N ASN A 12 8.88 13.42 -3.27
CA ASN A 12 7.75 12.57 -3.71
C ASN A 12 6.38 13.26 -3.81
N ALA A 13 6.27 14.57 -3.61
CA ALA A 13 5.01 15.29 -3.75
C ALA A 13 4.74 15.68 -5.22
N SER A 14 4.58 14.70 -6.10
CA SER A 14 3.89 14.96 -7.37
C SER A 14 2.40 15.01 -7.08
N THR A 15 1.81 16.19 -7.20
CA THR A 15 0.36 16.41 -7.10
C THR A 15 -0.41 15.67 -8.21
N THR A 16 0.29 15.08 -9.18
CA THR A 16 -0.22 14.12 -10.18
C THR A 16 0.62 12.84 -10.13
N GLY A 17 0.93 12.38 -8.91
CA GLY A 17 1.96 11.38 -8.66
C GLY A 17 1.56 9.95 -9.01
N ARG A 18 2.57 9.15 -9.31
CA ARG A 18 2.47 7.70 -9.42
C ARG A 18 3.38 7.09 -8.36
N TYR A 19 2.81 6.30 -7.46
CA TYR A 19 3.54 5.56 -6.43
C TYR A 19 3.80 4.15 -6.94
N ARG A 20 5.06 3.73 -7.00
CA ARG A 20 5.43 2.36 -7.40
C ARG A 20 5.82 1.57 -6.16
N VAL A 21 5.08 0.52 -5.85
CA VAL A 21 5.37 -0.36 -4.71
C VAL A 21 5.73 -1.75 -5.20
N ALA A 22 6.70 -2.36 -4.52
CA ALA A 22 7.09 -3.74 -4.77
C ALA A 22 6.49 -4.66 -3.71
N ILE A 23 6.04 -5.84 -4.12
CA ILE A 23 5.55 -6.88 -3.22
C ILE A 23 6.32 -8.18 -3.40
N ARG A 24 6.45 -8.91 -2.30
CA ARG A 24 7.01 -10.27 -2.24
C ARG A 24 6.09 -11.14 -1.39
N GLU A 25 5.94 -12.42 -1.73
CA GLU A 25 5.24 -13.35 -0.84
C GLU A 25 6.00 -13.44 0.48
N ALA A 26 5.29 -13.39 1.60
CA ALA A 26 5.90 -13.66 2.90
C ALA A 26 6.16 -15.17 2.99
N ASP A 27 7.43 -15.55 3.14
CA ASP A 27 7.92 -16.95 3.04
C ASP A 27 7.17 -17.92 3.97
N ASP A 28 6.62 -17.43 5.09
CA ASP A 28 5.97 -18.21 6.13
C ASP A 28 4.43 -18.18 6.08
N ARG A 29 3.81 -17.38 5.20
CA ARG A 29 2.37 -17.10 5.24
C ARG A 29 1.72 -17.11 3.87
N ARG A 30 1.08 -18.23 3.52
CA ARG A 30 0.28 -18.38 2.29
C ARG A 30 -0.71 -17.22 2.13
N GLY A 31 -0.55 -16.47 1.04
CA GLY A 31 -1.45 -15.37 0.66
C GLY A 31 -1.21 -14.04 1.37
N ARG A 32 -0.11 -13.86 2.12
CA ARG A 32 0.33 -12.55 2.61
C ARG A 32 1.54 -12.07 1.83
N PHE A 33 1.58 -10.76 1.63
CA PHE A 33 2.64 -10.10 0.88
C PHE A 33 3.32 -9.05 1.73
N GLU A 34 4.65 -9.13 1.79
CA GLU A 34 5.49 -8.03 2.25
C GLU A 34 5.45 -6.89 1.22
N ILE A 35 5.52 -5.67 1.71
CA ILE A 35 5.32 -4.46 0.91
C ILE A 35 6.54 -3.55 1.10
N SER A 36 7.20 -3.22 0.00
CA SER A 36 8.31 -2.25 -0.03
C SER A 36 7.87 -0.98 -0.74
N LEU A 37 8.08 0.16 -0.08
CA LEU A 37 7.78 1.49 -0.57
C LEU A 37 8.97 2.10 -1.34
N PRO A 38 8.75 3.14 -2.18
CA PRO A 38 9.83 3.76 -2.96
C PRO A 38 10.97 4.35 -2.13
N ASP A 39 10.69 4.73 -0.88
CA ASP A 39 11.67 5.31 0.05
C ASP A 39 12.50 4.26 0.79
N GLY A 40 12.31 2.98 0.47
CA GLY A 40 13.00 1.85 1.09
C GLY A 40 12.35 1.36 2.39
N SER A 41 11.31 2.03 2.89
CA SER A 41 10.56 1.56 4.05
C SER A 41 9.63 0.39 3.70
N THR A 42 9.16 -0.34 4.72
CA THR A 42 8.26 -1.47 4.56
C THR A 42 6.99 -1.31 5.39
N LEU A 43 5.89 -1.84 4.86
CA LEU A 43 4.63 -1.95 5.59
C LEU A 43 4.41 -3.38 6.11
N PRO A 44 3.60 -3.56 7.16
CA PRO A 44 3.21 -4.89 7.62
C PRO A 44 2.62 -5.75 6.50
N ALA A 45 2.97 -7.04 6.50
CA ALA A 45 2.52 -7.96 5.46
C ALA A 45 0.99 -8.09 5.41
N SER A 46 0.42 -7.94 4.21
CA SER A 46 -1.03 -7.87 3.98
C SER A 46 -1.50 -8.90 2.97
N ARG A 47 -2.75 -9.37 3.13
CA ARG A 47 -3.45 -10.16 2.10
C ARG A 47 -4.01 -9.30 0.97
N THR A 48 -4.15 -7.99 1.21
CA THR A 48 -4.66 -7.00 0.26
C THR A 48 -3.65 -5.85 0.10
N PRO A 49 -2.41 -6.15 -0.34
CA PRO A 49 -1.30 -5.20 -0.31
C PRO A 49 -1.60 -3.87 -1.01
N LEU A 50 -2.22 -3.89 -2.20
CA LEU A 50 -2.60 -2.68 -2.92
C LEU A 50 -3.55 -1.77 -2.11
N LEU A 51 -4.53 -2.36 -1.40
CA LEU A 51 -5.51 -1.61 -0.61
C LEU A 51 -4.89 -1.07 0.67
N SER A 52 -4.04 -1.87 1.33
CA SER A 52 -3.27 -1.45 2.50
C SER A 52 -2.34 -0.28 2.19
N VAL A 53 -1.61 -0.33 1.07
CA VAL A 53 -0.76 0.77 0.61
C VAL A 53 -1.57 2.02 0.33
N ALA A 54 -2.71 1.90 -0.36
CA ALA A 54 -3.56 3.06 -0.64
C ALA A 54 -4.04 3.75 0.64
N ARG A 55 -4.41 2.99 1.68
CA ARG A 55 -4.77 3.54 2.98
C ARG A 55 -3.60 4.22 3.68
N TYR A 56 -2.43 3.59 3.67
CA TYR A 56 -1.21 4.17 4.25
C TYR A 56 -0.83 5.48 3.55
N LEU A 57 -0.75 5.49 2.22
CA LEU A 57 -0.42 6.71 1.48
C LEU A 57 -1.44 7.82 1.73
N LEU A 58 -2.72 7.48 1.84
CA LEU A 58 -3.76 8.47 2.17
C LEU A 58 -3.60 9.03 3.60
N SER A 59 -3.19 8.21 4.58
CA SER A 59 -2.91 8.70 5.94
C SER A 59 -1.65 9.57 6.02
N GLU A 60 -0.68 9.34 5.13
CA GLU A 60 0.51 10.19 4.96
C GLU A 60 0.21 11.49 4.16
N GLY A 61 -1.04 11.71 3.75
CA GLY A 61 -1.44 12.93 3.03
C GLY A 61 -1.22 12.89 1.52
N ALA A 62 -1.03 11.70 0.92
CA ALA A 62 -0.93 11.58 -0.53
C ALA A 62 -2.22 12.04 -1.24
N ASN A 63 -2.07 12.58 -2.46
CA ASN A 63 -3.22 13.04 -3.25
C ASN A 63 -4.17 11.84 -3.55
N PRO A 64 -5.46 11.91 -3.19
CA PRO A 64 -6.43 10.85 -3.49
C PRO A 64 -6.57 10.51 -4.99
N SER A 65 -6.26 11.46 -5.87
CA SER A 65 -6.29 11.29 -7.33
C SER A 65 -5.01 10.66 -7.90
N ALA A 66 -3.93 10.57 -7.12
CA ALA A 66 -2.71 9.89 -7.52
C ALA A 66 -2.93 8.38 -7.70
N VAL A 67 -2.08 7.75 -8.51
CA VAL A 67 -2.16 6.33 -8.83
C VAL A 67 -1.09 5.57 -8.05
N VAL A 68 -1.47 4.43 -7.46
CA VAL A 68 -0.52 3.44 -6.96
C VAL A 68 -0.43 2.28 -7.97
N GLU A 69 0.80 1.88 -8.28
CA GLU A 69 1.14 0.70 -9.07
C GLU A 69 1.83 -0.32 -8.17
N MET A 70 1.27 -1.52 -8.11
CA MET A 70 1.85 -2.65 -7.42
C MET A 70 2.55 -3.58 -8.41
N ARG A 71 3.78 -3.98 -8.08
CA ARG A 71 4.60 -4.87 -8.89
C ARG A 71 5.17 -5.98 -8.02
N HIS A 72 5.35 -7.17 -8.58
CA HIS A 72 6.09 -8.22 -7.87
C HIS A 72 7.59 -7.91 -7.94
N ALA A 73 8.30 -8.09 -6.82
CA ALA A 73 9.75 -7.88 -6.76
C ALA A 73 10.51 -8.78 -7.75
N SER A 74 10.00 -9.98 -8.02
CA SER A 74 10.54 -10.91 -9.02
C SER A 74 10.26 -10.53 -10.47
N ARG A 75 9.34 -9.59 -10.72
CA ARG A 75 8.94 -9.11 -12.06
C ARG A 75 8.74 -7.58 -12.03
N PRO A 76 9.82 -6.80 -11.84
CA PRO A 76 9.73 -5.36 -11.59
C PRO A 76 9.20 -4.55 -12.78
N ASP A 77 9.24 -5.09 -14.00
CA ASP A 77 8.74 -4.41 -15.20
C ASP A 77 7.25 -4.63 -15.45
N THR A 78 6.61 -5.54 -14.70
CA THR A 78 5.19 -5.86 -14.86
C THR A 78 4.36 -5.22 -13.75
N VAL A 79 3.35 -4.42 -14.14
CA VAL A 79 2.35 -3.91 -13.20
C VAL A 79 1.34 -5.02 -12.92
N ALA A 80 1.35 -5.53 -11.69
CA ALA A 80 0.45 -6.59 -11.25
C ALA A 80 -0.97 -6.05 -10.99
N ALA A 81 -1.06 -4.85 -10.41
CA ALA A 81 -2.33 -4.15 -10.22
C ALA A 81 -2.08 -2.65 -10.01
N PHE A 82 -3.09 -1.81 -10.29
CA PHE A 82 -3.00 -0.37 -10.08
C PHE A 82 -4.36 0.26 -9.83
N GLY A 83 -4.38 1.49 -9.33
CA GLY A 83 -5.60 2.26 -9.18
C GLY A 83 -5.39 3.59 -8.46
N LYS A 84 -6.44 4.42 -8.41
CA LYS A 84 -6.41 5.69 -7.68
C LYS A 84 -6.41 5.44 -6.17
N ILE A 85 -5.55 6.15 -5.45
CA ILE A 85 -5.39 6.02 -3.99
C ILE A 85 -6.73 6.16 -3.27
N GLY A 86 -7.48 7.23 -3.55
CA GLY A 86 -8.74 7.51 -2.87
C GLY A 86 -9.87 6.52 -3.19
N ALA A 87 -9.81 5.85 -4.34
CA ALA A 87 -10.75 4.79 -4.68
C ALA A 87 -10.40 3.49 -3.97
N LEU A 88 -9.13 3.08 -4.05
CA LEU A 88 -8.63 1.85 -3.43
C LEU A 88 -8.70 1.88 -1.91
N ALA A 89 -8.43 3.03 -1.28
CA ALA A 89 -8.47 3.17 0.18
C ALA A 89 -9.86 2.89 0.78
N LYS A 90 -10.94 3.02 -0.01
CA LYS A 90 -12.32 2.75 0.40
C LYS A 90 -12.71 1.28 0.26
N LEU A 91 -11.87 0.46 -0.36
CA LEU A 91 -12.16 -0.93 -0.65
C LEU A 91 -11.48 -1.87 0.34
N ASP A 92 -12.12 -3.01 0.54
CA ASP A 92 -11.54 -4.18 1.17
C ASP A 92 -11.94 -5.43 0.38
N VAL A 93 -11.36 -6.57 0.72
CA VAL A 93 -11.73 -7.86 0.14
C VAL A 93 -12.37 -8.72 1.20
N ARG A 94 -13.62 -9.12 0.94
CA ARG A 94 -14.26 -10.20 1.69
C ARG A 94 -14.04 -11.50 0.94
N GLU A 95 -13.45 -12.46 1.64
CA GLU A 95 -13.39 -13.85 1.18
C GLU A 95 -14.42 -14.64 1.98
N ASP A 96 -15.43 -15.17 1.31
CA ASP A 96 -16.34 -16.16 1.87
C ASP A 96 -16.19 -17.49 1.10
N GLN A 97 -16.41 -18.61 1.78
CA GLN A 97 -16.18 -19.95 1.21
C GLN A 97 -17.11 -20.26 0.02
N THR A 98 -18.23 -19.55 -0.10
CA THR A 98 -19.30 -19.86 -1.05
C THR A 98 -19.27 -19.02 -2.32
N SER A 99 -18.76 -17.78 -2.24
CA SER A 99 -18.81 -16.81 -3.34
C SER A 99 -17.41 -16.44 -3.86
N GLY A 100 -16.35 -16.80 -3.14
CA GLY A 100 -14.98 -16.41 -3.46
C GLY A 100 -14.70 -14.93 -3.15
N PRO A 101 -13.54 -14.39 -3.55
CA PRO A 101 -13.14 -13.03 -3.20
C PRO A 101 -14.05 -11.99 -3.86
N ARG A 102 -14.51 -11.00 -3.07
CA ARG A 102 -15.32 -9.87 -3.53
C ARG A 102 -14.86 -8.58 -2.90
N PHE A 103 -14.87 -7.50 -3.68
CA PHE A 103 -14.68 -6.16 -3.13
C PHE A 103 -15.87 -5.76 -2.26
N CYS A 104 -15.57 -5.16 -1.11
CA CYS A 104 -16.54 -4.57 -0.21
C CYS A 104 -16.02 -3.21 0.29
N LYS A 105 -16.87 -2.47 1.02
CA LYS A 105 -16.46 -1.20 1.64
C LYS A 105 -15.56 -1.48 2.84
N TRP A 106 -14.40 -0.83 2.87
CA TRP A 106 -13.50 -0.89 4.02
C TRP A 106 -14.15 -0.31 5.28
N ARG A 107 -13.87 -0.95 6.42
CA ARG A 107 -14.20 -0.46 7.75
C ARG A 107 -12.94 -0.51 8.60
N PRO A 108 -12.62 0.56 9.34
CA PRO A 108 -11.54 0.49 10.30
C PRO A 108 -11.86 -0.61 11.33
N PRO A 109 -10.83 -1.29 11.87
CA PRO A 109 -11.03 -2.16 13.01
C PRO A 109 -11.70 -1.37 14.15
N PRO A 110 -12.53 -2.01 14.99
CA PRO A 110 -13.07 -1.37 16.17
C PRO A 110 -11.92 -0.71 16.95
N GLN A 111 -12.01 0.59 17.17
CA GLN A 111 -11.09 1.27 18.06
C GLN A 111 -11.44 0.81 19.47
N ASP A 112 -10.63 -0.09 20.02
CA ASP A 112 -10.75 -0.43 21.43
C ASP A 112 -10.43 0.85 22.21
N ARG A 113 -11.40 1.33 22.98
CA ARG A 113 -11.20 2.51 23.85
C ARG A 113 -10.48 2.01 25.09
N SER A 114 -9.16 1.98 25.04
CA SER A 114 -8.30 1.88 26.22
C SER A 114 -8.30 3.19 27.00
#